data_AF-A0A534XZ79-F1
#
_entry.id   AF-A0A534XZ79-F1
#
_cell.length_a   1.000
_cell.length_b   1.000
_cell.length_c   1.000
_cell.angle_alpha   90.00
_cell.angle_beta   90.00
_cell.angle_gamma   90.00
#
_symmetry.space_group_name_H-M   'P 1'
#
loop_
_entity.id
_entity.type
_entity.pdbx_description
1 polymer ?
#
loop_
_entity_poly.entity_id
_entity_poly.type
_entity_poly.pdbx_seq_one_letter_code
_entity_poly.pdbx_strand_id
1 'polypeptide(L)'
;YADDHEAAASSTGLGEVILKVTMARAACMLVRDGASPREAAAEAVGLLRARAHGEGGIIVAGPDGRLGWARNTPRMSRAMIRAGMSSAKAAV
;
A
#
# COMPACT_ATOMS: atom_id res chain seq x y z
N TYR A 1 6.48 6.59 -1.44
CA TYR A 1 5.91 7.96 -1.39
C TYR A 1 5.56 8.25 0.06
N ALA A 2 5.75 9.48 0.54
CA ALA A 2 5.37 9.88 1.89
C ALA A 2 5.05 11.38 1.95
N ASP A 3 3.93 11.72 2.57
CA ASP A 3 3.47 13.08 2.84
C ASP A 3 2.64 13.07 4.12
N ASP A 4 2.91 14.01 5.04
CA ASP A 4 2.29 14.08 6.37
C ASP A 4 0.79 14.41 6.32
N HIS A 5 0.31 15.05 5.24
CA HIS A 5 -1.10 15.38 5.05
C HIS A 5 -1.86 14.33 4.23
N GLU A 6 -1.15 13.43 3.55
CA GLU A 6 -1.76 12.37 2.74
C GLU A 6 -1.57 10.99 3.41
N ALA A 7 -0.44 10.33 3.17
CA ALA A 7 -0.06 9.02 3.67
C ALA A 7 1.38 8.70 3.28
N ALA A 8 1.92 7.61 3.84
CA ALA A 8 3.12 6.94 3.35
C ALA A 8 2.77 5.59 2.72
N ALA A 9 3.38 5.28 1.57
CA ALA A 9 3.18 4.02 0.89
C ALA A 9 4.45 3.47 0.23
N SER A 10 4.58 2.15 0.25
CA SER A 10 5.67 1.39 -0.38
C SER A 10 5.11 0.20 -1.15
N SER A 11 5.52 0.06 -2.42
CA SER A 11 5.01 -0.94 -3.36
C SER A 11 6.06 -2.02 -3.65
N THR A 12 5.63 -3.22 -3.99
CA THR A 12 6.46 -4.34 -4.45
C THR A 12 5.83 -5.04 -5.64
N GLY A 13 6.64 -5.63 -6.52
CA GLY A 13 6.21 -6.24 -7.78
C GLY A 13 7.15 -5.85 -8.93
N LEU A 14 6.67 -5.96 -10.16
CA LEU A 14 7.43 -5.52 -11.34
C LEU A 14 7.46 -3.99 -11.42
N GLY A 15 8.65 -3.41 -11.22
CA GLY A 15 8.83 -1.96 -11.07
C GLY A 15 8.30 -1.15 -12.25
N GLU A 16 8.53 -1.61 -13.48
CA GLU A 16 8.08 -0.98 -14.72
C GLU A 16 6.56 -0.88 -14.80
N VAL A 17 5.85 -1.86 -14.26
CA VAL A 17 4.38 -1.90 -14.22
C VAL A 17 3.86 -1.00 -13.09
N ILE A 18 4.50 -1.01 -11.93
CA ILE A 18 4.18 -0.12 -10.80
C ILE A 18 4.33 1.35 -11.20
N LEU A 19 5.39 1.69 -11.95
CA LEU A 19 5.67 3.03 -12.44
C LEU A 19 4.55 3.56 -13.37
N LYS A 20 4.00 2.71 -14.26
CA LYS A 20 2.92 3.10 -15.19
C LYS A 20 1.67 3.65 -14.51
N VAL A 21 1.40 3.24 -13.26
CA VAL A 21 0.22 3.69 -12.50
C VAL A 21 0.59 4.57 -11.31
N THR A 22 1.87 4.88 -11.12
CA THR A 22 2.38 5.65 -9.97
C THR A 22 1.78 5.13 -8.64
N MET A 23 1.82 3.81 -8.45
CA MET A 23 0.98 3.09 -7.48
C MET A 23 0.99 3.67 -6.06
N ALA A 24 2.18 4.03 -5.54
CA ALA A 24 2.31 4.60 -4.21
C ALA A 24 1.62 5.97 -4.08
N ARG A 25 1.73 6.84 -5.09
CA ARG A 25 1.03 8.14 -5.09
C ARG A 25 -0.47 7.95 -5.21
N ALA A 26 -0.93 7.05 -6.09
CA ALA A 26 -2.34 6.76 -6.27
C ALA A 26 -2.99 6.31 -4.94
N ALA A 27 -2.33 5.44 -4.18
CA ALA A 27 -2.80 5.05 -2.84
C ALA A 27 -2.86 6.22 -1.86
N CYS A 28 -1.83 7.08 -1.83
CA CYS A 28 -1.80 8.21 -0.89
C CYS A 28 -2.86 9.28 -1.22
N MET A 29 -3.12 9.52 -2.51
CA MET A 29 -4.23 10.39 -2.94
C MET A 29 -5.59 9.87 -2.49
N LEU A 30 -5.82 8.55 -2.55
CA LEU A 30 -7.06 7.97 -2.05
C LEU A 30 -7.23 8.20 -0.54
N VAL A 31 -6.15 8.06 0.25
CA VAL A 31 -6.21 8.35 1.69
C VAL A 31 -6.51 9.84 1.93
N ARG A 32 -5.85 10.74 1.20
CA ARG A 32 -6.14 12.18 1.24
C ARG A 32 -7.60 12.48 0.92
N ASP A 33 -8.18 11.77 -0.05
CA ASP A 33 -9.55 11.95 -0.50
C ASP A 33 -10.57 11.20 0.40
N GLY A 34 -10.14 10.65 1.53
CA GLY A 34 -10.99 10.12 2.61
C GLY A 34 -11.05 8.59 2.73
N ALA A 35 -10.38 7.84 1.85
CA ALA A 35 -10.33 6.39 1.97
C ALA A 35 -9.48 5.95 3.18
N SER A 36 -9.84 4.83 3.80
CA SER A 36 -8.94 4.21 4.77
C SER A 36 -7.68 3.66 4.07
N PRO A 37 -6.54 3.54 4.78
CA PRO A 37 -5.33 2.92 4.21
C PRO A 37 -5.56 1.51 3.63
N ARG A 38 -6.54 0.75 4.17
CA ARG A 38 -6.89 -0.59 3.69
C ARG A 38 -7.62 -0.53 2.35
N GLU A 39 -8.59 0.37 2.21
CA GLU A 39 -9.31 0.60 0.95
C GLU A 39 -8.36 1.13 -0.11
N ALA A 40 -7.54 2.13 0.23
CA ALA A 40 -6.54 2.70 -0.66
C ALA A 40 -5.54 1.65 -1.18
N ALA A 41 -5.09 0.73 -0.31
CA ALA A 41 -4.23 -0.37 -0.73
C ALA A 41 -4.92 -1.32 -1.71
N ALA A 42 -6.17 -1.69 -1.45
CA ALA A 42 -6.95 -2.58 -2.32
C ALA A 42 -7.19 -1.94 -3.69
N GLU A 43 -7.60 -0.67 -3.72
CA GLU A 43 -7.82 0.10 -4.95
C GLU A 43 -6.53 0.28 -5.75
N ALA A 44 -5.39 0.55 -5.10
CA ALA A 44 -4.11 0.66 -5.80
C ALA A 44 -3.68 -0.66 -6.46
N VAL A 45 -3.92 -1.81 -5.82
CA VAL A 45 -3.72 -3.14 -6.42
C VAL A 45 -4.70 -3.40 -7.57
N GLY A 46 -5.97 -2.98 -7.40
CA GLY A 46 -6.97 -3.03 -8.46
C GLY A 46 -6.55 -2.22 -9.69
N LEU A 47 -6.03 -1.01 -9.48
CA LEU A 47 -5.52 -0.11 -10.51
C LEU A 47 -4.35 -0.73 -11.27
N LEU A 48 -3.40 -1.35 -10.55
CA LEU A 48 -2.25 -2.05 -11.14
C LEU A 48 -2.71 -3.16 -12.09
N ARG A 49 -3.70 -3.97 -11.66
CA ARG A 49 -4.27 -5.03 -12.48
C ARG A 49 -5.03 -4.47 -13.68
N ALA A 50 -5.88 -3.47 -13.46
CA ALA A 50 -6.79 -2.96 -14.47
C ALA A 50 -6.10 -2.15 -15.57
N ARG A 51 -5.07 -1.35 -15.22
CA ARG A 51 -4.43 -0.42 -16.17
C ARG A 51 -3.07 -0.88 -16.69
N ALA A 52 -2.36 -1.72 -15.94
CA ALA A 52 -1.03 -2.14 -16.31
C ALA A 52 -0.88 -3.67 -16.41
N HIS A 53 -1.98 -4.42 -16.23
CA HIS A 53 -2.01 -5.89 -16.28
C HIS A 53 -0.95 -6.53 -15.37
N GLY A 54 -0.68 -5.89 -14.23
CA GLY A 54 0.40 -6.27 -13.34
C GLY A 54 -0.03 -7.00 -12.09
N GLU A 55 0.92 -7.73 -11.52
CA GLU A 55 0.85 -8.25 -10.16
C GLU A 55 1.83 -7.53 -9.24
N GLY A 56 1.42 -7.36 -7.99
CA GLY A 56 2.22 -6.74 -6.95
C GLY A 56 1.46 -6.63 -5.64
N GLY A 57 1.98 -5.76 -4.78
CA GLY A 57 1.35 -5.40 -3.53
C GLY A 57 1.87 -4.08 -2.99
N ILE A 58 1.21 -3.61 -1.95
CA ILE A 58 1.49 -2.30 -1.37
C ILE A 58 1.19 -2.34 0.13
N ILE A 59 1.99 -1.60 0.90
CA ILE A 59 1.70 -1.21 2.28
C ILE A 59 1.46 0.30 2.33
N VAL A 60 0.49 0.72 3.14
CA VAL A 60 0.05 2.11 3.29
C VAL A 60 -0.08 2.44 4.78
N ALA A 61 0.44 3.59 5.19
CA ALA A 61 0.31 4.15 6.53
C ALA A 61 -0.36 5.53 6.43
N GLY A 62 -1.53 5.66 7.06
CA GLY A 62 -2.25 6.93 7.13
C GLY A 62 -1.68 7.85 8.22
N PRO A 63 -1.98 9.15 8.17
CA PRO A 63 -1.49 10.17 9.11
C PRO A 63 -2.04 9.99 10.52
N ASP A 64 -3.15 9.26 10.65
CA ASP A 64 -3.75 8.85 11.93
C ASP A 64 -3.16 7.54 12.49
N GLY A 65 -2.11 7.01 11.86
CA GLY A 65 -1.46 5.76 12.27
C GLY A 65 -2.23 4.49 11.90
N ARG A 66 -3.35 4.56 11.18
CA ARG A 66 -3.97 3.36 10.59
C ARG A 66 -3.08 2.80 9.48
N LEU A 67 -3.04 1.48 9.38
CA LEU A 67 -2.23 0.77 8.38
C LEU A 67 -3.13 -0.03 7.46
N GLY A 68 -2.71 -0.17 6.20
CA GLY A 68 -3.37 -0.99 5.20
C GLY A 68 -2.35 -1.69 4.32
N TRP A 69 -2.74 -2.83 3.76
CA TRP A 69 -1.93 -3.56 2.79
C TRP A 69 -2.85 -4.38 1.89
N ALA A 70 -2.40 -4.61 0.66
CA ALA A 70 -3.07 -5.49 -0.29
C ALA A 70 -2.04 -6.11 -1.24
N ARG A 71 -2.42 -7.23 -1.84
CA ARG A 71 -1.66 -7.90 -2.90
C ARG A 71 -2.60 -8.61 -3.86
N ASN A 72 -2.20 -8.74 -5.12
CA ASN A 72 -2.78 -9.70 -6.06
C ASN A 72 -1.77 -10.80 -6.47
N THR A 73 -0.52 -10.73 -6.01
CA THR A 73 0.43 -11.86 -6.08
C THR A 73 -0.03 -13.02 -5.19
N PRO A 74 0.47 -14.25 -5.37
CA PRO A 74 0.17 -15.36 -4.47
C PRO A 74 0.60 -15.14 -3.01
N ARG A 75 1.68 -14.36 -2.78
CA ARG A 75 2.26 -14.09 -1.46
C ARG A 75 2.88 -12.69 -1.40
N MET A 76 2.84 -12.07 -0.22
CA MET A 76 3.57 -10.83 0.09
C MET A 76 3.91 -10.85 1.57
N SER A 77 5.12 -11.32 1.87
CA SER A 77 5.71 -11.28 3.21
C SER A 77 5.70 -9.84 3.71
N ARG A 78 5.12 -9.66 4.90
CA ARG A 78 5.01 -8.36 5.55
C ARG A 78 5.03 -8.53 7.06
N ALA A 79 5.49 -7.50 7.74
CA ALA A 79 5.40 -7.41 9.18
C ALA A 79 5.06 -5.99 9.59
N MET A 80 4.52 -5.84 10.79
CA MET A 80 4.30 -4.54 11.41
C MET A 80 4.69 -4.57 12.89
N ILE A 81 5.23 -3.45 13.34
CA ILE A 81 5.47 -3.16 14.75
C ILE A 81 5.05 -1.70 15.00
N ARG A 82 4.58 -1.43 16.22
CA ARG A 82 4.21 -0.09 16.67
C ARG A 82 4.88 0.17 18.01
N ALA A 83 4.99 1.44 18.38
CA ALA A 83 5.42 1.82 19.71
C ALA A 83 4.58 1.07 20.78
N GLY A 84 5.25 0.51 21.78
CA GLY A 84 4.63 -0.30 22.83
C GLY A 84 4.48 -1.80 22.52
N MET A 85 4.78 -2.26 21.30
CA MET A 85 4.84 -3.70 21.00
C MET A 85 6.22 -4.27 21.36
N SER A 86 6.23 -5.41 22.06
CA SER A 86 7.47 -6.14 22.40
C SER A 86 8.02 -7.00 21.26
N SER A 87 7.21 -7.28 20.24
CA SER A 87 7.60 -8.04 19.04
C SER A 87 6.75 -7.63 17.83
N ALA A 88 7.29 -7.84 16.63
CA ALA A 88 6.56 -7.59 15.38
C ALA A 88 5.52 -8.68 15.11
N LYS A 89 4.40 -8.30 14.46
CA LYS A 89 3.43 -9.25 13.88
C LYS A 89 3.75 -9.45 12.41
N ALA A 90 3.98 -10.68 11.99
CA ALA A 90 4.33 -11.03 10.61
C ALA A 90 3.28 -11.93 9.95
N ALA A 91 3.15 -11.82 8.64
CA ALA A 91 2.30 -12.67 7.80
C ALA A 91 2.89 -12.78 6.38
N VAL A 92 2.49 -13.82 5.66
CA VAL A 92 2.89 -14.09 4.27
C VAL A 92 1.69 -13.95 3.31
#